data_AF-A0A2G1BQJ3-F1
#
_entry.id   AF-A0A2G1BQJ3-F1
#
_cell.length_a   1.000
_cell.length_b   1.000
_cell.length_c   1.000
_cell.angle_alpha   90.00
_cell.angle_beta   90.00
_cell.angle_gamma   90.00
#
_symmetry.space_group_name_H-M   'P 1'
#
loop_
_entity.id
_entity.type
_entity.pdbx_description
1 polymer ?
#
loop_
_entity_poly.entity_id
_entity_poly.type
_entity_poly.pdbx_seq_one_letter_code
_entity_poly.pdbx_strand_id
1 'polypeptide(L)'
;MSKKKHIGIGCFHFGVKKQPPFTFTGNQYLTELKSTLSKISNVTELEINTDDDFKTYSEKIEEPLPNMEYENDFFPSSLIFEIKFNIYIPFRIQSELTGQKEKFLKTFSENFQVTIDHSYYLPVCFIETLKPSKKPNPSTSIQIVREFIRKELKTIKSEYIRFECLGPSPFHLDLHIKPNTPPTEEEWHFSPKETFKKGYNKLDIYYNKNLIKNSEEALDYLRNSIRDEFGFFYLYIQIRNNKIYKWESVQENLTDLLKIQNTPGIKGFFKKLFKRQQLIGELFTDVATFEGESIQYDAFRQNTYNETFSLKDQTFFKSFIDKELEEKMDYPVKQTSDLITFFESRRVKSMEFIIALIASLLGGAIGAILTIYIQK
;
A
#
# COMPACT_ATOMS: atom_id res chain seq x y z
N MET A 1 7.03 -36.93 10.30
CA MET A 1 5.61 -36.83 9.89
C MET A 1 5.46 -35.58 9.03
N SER A 2 5.30 -35.74 7.72
CA SER A 2 5.02 -34.57 6.86
C SER A 2 3.57 -34.12 7.10
N LYS A 3 3.43 -32.94 7.72
CA LYS A 3 2.13 -32.33 8.02
C LYS A 3 1.83 -31.28 6.98
N LYS A 4 0.56 -31.18 6.60
CA LYS A 4 0.06 -30.08 5.78
C LYS A 4 0.26 -28.75 6.52
N LYS A 5 0.69 -27.71 5.79
CA LYS A 5 0.80 -26.32 6.30
C LYS A 5 -0.35 -25.47 5.76
N HIS A 6 -0.71 -24.44 6.52
CA HIS A 6 -1.82 -23.53 6.22
C HIS A 6 -1.33 -22.10 6.40
N ILE A 7 -1.15 -21.38 5.29
CA ILE A 7 -0.39 -20.13 5.25
C ILE A 7 -1.28 -19.02 4.71
N GLY A 8 -1.45 -17.97 5.50
CA GLY A 8 -1.97 -16.70 5.02
C GLY A 8 -0.80 -15.86 4.52
N ILE A 9 -1.03 -15.04 3.50
CA ILE A 9 -0.03 -14.12 2.96
C ILE A 9 -0.57 -12.70 3.08
N GLY A 10 0.24 -11.77 3.56
CA GLY A 10 -0.07 -10.34 3.68
C GLY A 10 1.17 -9.48 3.49
N CYS A 11 1.05 -8.19 3.80
CA CYS A 11 2.13 -7.20 3.72
C CYS A 11 2.16 -6.42 5.03
N PHE A 12 3.07 -6.79 5.94
CA PHE A 12 3.23 -6.17 7.25
C PHE A 12 4.60 -5.51 7.32
N HIS A 13 4.65 -4.37 8.01
CA HIS A 13 5.88 -3.62 8.24
C HIS A 13 5.88 -3.03 9.65
N PHE A 14 7.07 -2.84 10.22
CA PHE A 14 7.27 -2.10 11.45
C PHE A 14 8.02 -0.81 11.15
N GLY A 15 7.27 0.28 10.99
CA GLY A 15 7.83 1.59 10.70
C GLY A 15 8.35 2.33 11.92
N VAL A 16 9.07 3.43 11.67
CA VAL A 16 9.55 4.35 12.72
C VAL A 16 8.53 5.45 12.98
N LYS A 17 8.13 5.64 14.24
CA LYS A 17 7.13 6.62 14.67
C LYS A 17 7.72 8.00 15.00
N LYS A 18 9.04 8.09 15.19
CA LYS A 18 9.72 9.35 15.51
C LYS A 18 9.45 10.43 14.45
N GLN A 19 9.32 11.67 14.93
CA GLN A 19 9.17 12.84 14.09
C GLN A 19 10.55 13.46 13.81
N PRO A 20 10.78 13.98 12.60
CA PRO A 20 12.00 14.74 12.29
C PRO A 20 12.12 16.03 13.13
N PRO A 21 13.34 16.56 13.33
CA PRO A 21 14.61 16.00 12.87
C PRO A 21 15.18 14.98 13.88
N PHE A 22 15.76 13.89 13.39
CA PHE A 22 16.54 12.95 14.21
C PHE A 22 17.54 12.15 13.37
N THR A 23 18.51 11.50 14.03
CA THR A 23 19.40 10.53 13.36
C THR A 23 18.83 9.14 13.53
N PHE A 24 18.50 8.49 12.41
CA PHE A 24 18.17 7.07 12.39
C PHE A 24 19.45 6.24 12.44
N THR A 25 19.44 5.15 13.20
CA THR A 25 20.48 4.12 13.11
C THR A 25 19.82 2.74 13.13
N GLY A 26 20.29 1.82 12.27
CA GLY A 26 19.70 0.49 12.17
C GLY A 26 19.80 -0.30 13.48
N ASN A 27 20.94 -0.23 14.18
CA ASN A 27 21.12 -0.85 15.50
C ASN A 27 20.12 -0.34 16.56
N GLN A 28 19.83 0.97 16.60
CA GLN A 28 18.82 1.50 17.51
C GLN A 28 17.43 0.96 17.13
N TYR A 29 17.08 1.00 15.84
CA TYR A 29 15.81 0.47 15.36
C TYR A 29 15.62 -1.01 15.71
N LEU A 30 16.63 -1.86 15.47
CA LEU A 30 16.61 -3.27 15.83
C LEU A 30 16.39 -3.50 17.34
N THR A 31 17.06 -2.69 18.17
CA THR A 31 16.94 -2.75 19.63
C THR A 31 15.52 -2.36 20.08
N GLU A 32 14.99 -1.27 19.54
CA GLU A 32 13.64 -0.77 19.84
C GLU A 32 12.54 -1.71 19.32
N LEU A 33 12.73 -2.29 18.13
CA LEU A 33 11.84 -3.29 17.56
C LEU A 33 11.79 -4.54 18.43
N LYS A 34 12.95 -5.10 18.78
CA LYS A 34 13.04 -6.29 19.64
C LYS A 34 12.44 -6.03 21.02
N SER A 35 12.76 -4.88 21.62
CA SER A 35 12.20 -4.45 22.90
C SER A 35 10.68 -4.30 22.83
N THR A 36 10.16 -3.65 21.78
CA THR A 36 8.72 -3.42 21.60
C THR A 36 7.96 -4.72 21.41
N LEU A 37 8.42 -5.61 20.52
CA LEU A 37 7.78 -6.89 20.26
C LEU A 37 7.84 -7.84 21.47
N SER A 38 8.93 -7.80 22.25
CA SER A 38 9.07 -8.62 23.46
C SER A 38 8.14 -8.18 24.60
N LYS A 39 7.59 -6.96 24.54
CA LYS A 39 6.56 -6.48 25.49
C LYS A 39 5.18 -7.05 25.18
N ILE A 40 4.95 -7.60 23.99
CA ILE A 40 3.71 -8.30 23.67
C ILE A 40 3.77 -9.66 24.36
N SER A 41 3.08 -9.79 25.50
CA SER A 41 3.16 -10.97 26.39
C SER A 41 2.92 -12.33 25.73
N ASN A 42 2.22 -12.35 24.59
CA ASN A 42 1.89 -13.57 23.86
C ASN A 42 2.86 -13.88 22.71
N VAL A 43 3.91 -13.07 22.52
CA VAL A 43 4.96 -13.28 21.52
C VAL A 43 6.08 -14.12 22.12
N THR A 44 6.50 -15.15 21.39
CA THR A 44 7.57 -16.08 21.78
C THR A 44 8.45 -16.38 20.57
N GLU A 45 9.66 -16.90 20.81
CA GLU A 45 10.60 -17.29 19.73
C GLU A 45 10.88 -16.15 18.74
N LEU A 46 11.07 -14.92 19.25
CA LEU A 46 11.38 -13.76 18.42
C LEU A 46 12.81 -13.81 17.88
N GLU A 47 12.91 -13.91 16.57
CA GLU A 47 14.12 -13.87 15.76
C GLU A 47 14.03 -12.66 14.82
N ILE A 48 15.13 -11.89 14.72
CA ILE A 48 15.26 -10.77 13.78
C ILE A 48 16.61 -10.93 13.11
N ASN A 49 16.60 -11.19 11.81
CA ASN A 49 17.77 -11.41 10.98
C ASN A 49 17.91 -10.28 9.97
N THR A 50 19.12 -9.76 9.79
CA THR A 50 19.40 -8.70 8.82
C THR A 50 20.88 -8.69 8.46
N ASP A 51 21.23 -8.09 7.33
CA ASP A 51 22.61 -7.87 6.91
C ASP A 51 23.37 -6.90 7.83
N ASP A 52 24.70 -6.93 7.76
CA ASP A 52 25.57 -6.08 8.59
C ASP A 52 25.57 -4.61 8.15
N ASP A 53 25.25 -4.35 6.88
CA ASP A 53 25.15 -3.00 6.33
C ASP A 53 24.00 -2.25 7.00
N PHE A 54 22.84 -2.89 7.16
CA PHE A 54 21.70 -2.31 7.86
C PHE A 54 22.00 -2.02 9.33
N LYS A 55 22.73 -2.90 10.03
CA LYS A 55 23.11 -2.67 11.44
C LYS A 55 23.95 -1.40 11.61
N THR A 56 24.82 -1.13 10.66
CA THR A 56 25.72 0.04 10.67
C THR A 56 25.14 1.27 9.97
N TYR A 57 24.03 1.11 9.26
CA TYR A 57 23.36 2.19 8.55
C TYR A 57 22.94 3.31 9.50
N SER A 58 23.22 4.54 9.08
CA SER A 58 22.88 5.77 9.80
C SER A 58 22.52 6.87 8.80
N GLU A 59 21.41 7.55 9.05
CA GLU A 59 20.91 8.63 8.19
C GLU A 59 20.32 9.75 9.05
N LYS A 60 20.53 11.00 8.64
CA LYS A 60 19.86 12.15 9.25
C LYS A 60 18.50 12.34 8.57
N ILE A 61 17.44 12.15 9.34
CA ILE A 61 16.07 12.31 8.88
C ILE A 61 15.64 13.75 9.13
N GLU A 62 15.40 14.49 8.05
CA GLU A 62 14.95 15.88 8.08
C GLU A 62 13.47 16.03 7.67
N GLU A 63 12.94 15.08 6.91
CA GLU A 63 11.57 15.07 6.40
C GLU A 63 10.70 14.00 7.09
N PRO A 64 9.36 14.14 7.06
CA PRO A 64 8.46 13.12 7.59
C PRO A 64 8.68 11.77 6.93
N LEU A 65 8.68 10.70 7.74
CA LEU A 65 8.89 9.34 7.26
C LEU A 65 7.63 8.74 6.64
N PRO A 66 7.75 8.04 5.50
CA PRO A 66 6.60 7.50 4.80
C PRO A 66 5.91 6.39 5.59
N ASN A 67 4.60 6.28 5.40
CA ASN A 67 3.77 5.24 5.99
C ASN A 67 3.20 4.34 4.90
N MET A 68 3.55 3.05 4.93
CA MET A 68 3.16 2.07 3.94
C MET A 68 1.63 1.96 3.75
N GLU A 69 0.83 2.30 4.77
CA GLU A 69 -0.64 2.25 4.68
C GLU A 69 -1.24 3.37 3.83
N TYR A 70 -0.60 4.55 3.80
CA TYR A 70 -1.20 5.78 3.24
C TYR A 70 -0.35 6.40 2.12
N GLU A 71 0.92 6.05 2.04
CA GLU A 71 1.89 6.66 1.14
C GLU A 71 2.53 5.61 0.24
N ASN A 72 3.20 6.07 -0.81
CA ASN A 72 3.83 5.22 -1.83
C ASN A 72 5.28 4.84 -1.49
N ASP A 73 5.54 4.58 -0.20
CA ASP A 73 6.85 4.15 0.30
C ASP A 73 6.74 3.60 1.73
N PHE A 74 7.83 3.10 2.29
CA PHE A 74 7.93 2.64 3.67
C PHE A 74 9.35 2.83 4.22
N PHE A 75 9.46 3.06 5.53
CA PHE A 75 10.75 3.23 6.18
C PHE A 75 10.81 2.49 7.53
N PRO A 76 11.91 1.79 7.86
CA PRO A 76 13.13 1.64 7.06
C PRO A 76 12.96 0.61 5.94
N SER A 77 13.68 0.79 4.84
CA SER A 77 13.86 -0.21 3.79
C SER A 77 15.23 -0.88 3.94
N SER A 78 15.25 -2.20 3.84
CA SER A 78 16.48 -3.03 3.87
C SER A 78 16.30 -4.17 2.89
N LEU A 79 17.36 -4.49 2.15
CA LEU A 79 17.36 -5.55 1.14
C LEU A 79 17.28 -6.94 1.76
N ILE A 80 17.80 -7.12 2.98
CA ILE A 80 17.80 -8.39 3.70
C ILE A 80 17.37 -8.12 5.14
N PHE A 81 16.09 -8.38 5.41
CA PHE A 81 15.53 -8.21 6.74
C PHE A 81 14.38 -9.20 6.96
N GLU A 82 14.52 -10.08 7.95
CA GLU A 82 13.53 -11.10 8.32
C GLU A 82 13.15 -10.92 9.80
N ILE A 83 11.85 -10.90 10.08
CA ILE A 83 11.32 -10.99 11.44
C ILE A 83 10.52 -12.29 11.53
N LYS A 84 10.78 -13.09 12.55
CA LYS A 84 10.04 -14.32 12.83
C LYS A 84 9.68 -14.44 14.30
N PHE A 85 8.44 -14.82 14.59
CA PHE A 85 8.00 -15.10 15.96
C PHE A 85 6.73 -15.95 15.98
N ASN A 86 6.48 -16.61 17.11
CA ASN A 86 5.22 -17.27 17.40
C ASN A 86 4.33 -16.36 18.25
N ILE A 87 3.03 -16.39 18.00
CA ILE A 87 2.04 -15.60 18.73
C ILE A 87 0.84 -16.45 19.15
N TYR A 88 0.47 -16.35 20.42
CA TYR A 88 -0.72 -16.97 20.98
C TYR A 88 -1.88 -15.96 21.06
N ILE A 89 -3.02 -16.25 20.45
CA ILE A 89 -4.20 -15.38 20.45
C ILE A 89 -5.41 -16.23 20.86
N PRO A 90 -5.93 -16.07 22.10
CA PRO A 90 -7.08 -16.86 22.56
C PRO A 90 -8.30 -16.69 21.67
N PHE A 91 -9.13 -17.74 21.50
CA PHE A 91 -10.34 -17.68 20.67
C PHE A 91 -11.28 -16.54 21.08
N ARG A 92 -11.38 -16.26 22.38
CA ARG A 92 -12.13 -15.10 22.90
C ARG A 92 -11.66 -13.78 22.30
N ILE A 93 -10.35 -13.59 22.21
CA ILE A 93 -9.73 -12.39 21.62
C ILE A 93 -9.92 -12.39 20.10
N GLN A 94 -9.76 -13.53 19.43
CA GLN A 94 -10.04 -13.64 17.99
C GLN A 94 -11.51 -13.27 17.66
N SER A 95 -12.44 -13.72 18.50
CA SER A 95 -13.87 -13.41 18.43
C SER A 95 -14.13 -11.92 18.57
N GLU A 96 -13.49 -11.27 19.54
CA GLU A 96 -13.55 -9.81 19.74
C GLU A 96 -13.02 -9.06 18.51
N LEU A 97 -11.83 -9.43 18.01
CA LEU A 97 -11.18 -8.75 16.88
C LEU A 97 -11.95 -8.89 15.56
N THR A 98 -12.68 -9.97 15.38
CA THR A 98 -13.46 -10.24 14.15
C THR A 98 -14.93 -9.86 14.25
N GLY A 99 -15.43 -9.55 15.46
CA GLY A 99 -16.86 -9.36 15.71
C GLY A 99 -17.71 -10.63 15.53
N GLN A 100 -17.09 -11.80 15.40
CA GLN A 100 -17.77 -13.08 15.20
C GLN A 100 -17.79 -13.89 16.49
N LYS A 101 -18.84 -14.68 16.75
CA LYS A 101 -18.85 -15.61 17.90
C LYS A 101 -17.77 -16.69 17.73
N GLU A 102 -17.15 -17.14 18.81
CA GLU A 102 -16.06 -18.14 18.81
C GLU A 102 -16.34 -19.38 17.96
N LYS A 103 -17.56 -19.92 18.02
CA LYS A 103 -17.97 -21.10 17.23
C LYS A 103 -17.92 -20.91 15.70
N PHE A 104 -17.87 -19.67 15.22
CA PHE A 104 -17.80 -19.33 13.81
C PHE A 104 -16.38 -18.98 13.34
N LEU A 105 -15.41 -18.94 14.26
CA LEU A 105 -14.01 -18.70 13.91
C LEU A 105 -13.50 -19.81 12.99
N LYS A 106 -12.84 -19.38 11.91
CA LYS A 106 -12.32 -20.27 10.87
C LYS A 106 -10.83 -20.53 10.97
N THR A 107 -10.16 -20.03 12.00
CA THR A 107 -8.74 -20.31 12.30
C THR A 107 -8.55 -21.68 12.93
N PHE A 108 -9.50 -22.13 13.76
CA PHE A 108 -9.44 -23.39 14.50
C PHE A 108 -8.13 -23.63 15.27
N SER A 109 -7.38 -22.57 15.57
CA SER A 109 -6.15 -22.55 16.34
C SER A 109 -6.01 -21.21 17.06
N GLU A 110 -5.30 -21.23 18.18
CA GLU A 110 -4.87 -20.06 18.94
C GLU A 110 -3.38 -19.76 18.75
N ASN A 111 -2.65 -20.60 18.01
CA ASN A 111 -1.20 -20.47 17.84
C ASN A 111 -0.88 -20.19 16.37
N PHE A 112 -0.10 -19.14 16.15
CA PHE A 112 0.32 -18.71 14.81
C PHE A 112 1.83 -18.49 14.80
N GLN A 113 2.48 -18.83 13.69
CA GLN A 113 3.84 -18.37 13.42
C GLN A 113 3.78 -17.26 12.38
N VAL A 114 4.44 -16.16 12.67
CA VAL A 114 4.53 -15.00 11.80
C VAL A 114 5.96 -14.93 11.27
N THR A 115 6.09 -14.77 9.96
CA THR A 115 7.36 -14.40 9.32
C THR A 115 7.11 -13.19 8.45
N ILE A 116 7.98 -12.19 8.51
CA ILE A 116 7.96 -11.01 7.65
C ILE A 116 9.31 -10.95 6.96
N ASP A 117 9.29 -11.06 5.63
CA ASP A 117 10.47 -11.07 4.79
C ASP A 117 10.53 -9.76 4.00
N HIS A 118 11.62 -9.03 4.14
CA HIS A 118 11.98 -7.92 3.28
C HIS A 118 12.99 -8.44 2.25
N SER A 119 12.78 -8.01 1.02
CA SER A 119 13.61 -8.36 -0.13
C SER A 119 13.81 -7.10 -0.97
N TYR A 120 13.70 -7.22 -2.28
CA TYR A 120 13.91 -6.10 -3.19
C TYR A 120 12.67 -5.16 -3.30
N TYR A 121 11.47 -5.64 -2.95
CA TYR A 121 10.21 -4.89 -3.07
C TYR A 121 9.56 -4.62 -1.70
N LEU A 122 8.21 -4.60 -1.62
CA LEU A 122 7.50 -4.48 -0.34
C LEU A 122 7.67 -5.74 0.54
N PRO A 123 7.59 -5.58 1.88
CA PRO A 123 7.71 -6.71 2.79
C PRO A 123 6.53 -7.67 2.67
N VAL A 124 6.82 -8.97 2.75
CA VAL A 124 5.83 -10.04 2.64
C VAL A 124 5.69 -10.73 3.99
N CYS A 125 4.46 -10.78 4.50
CA CYS A 125 4.16 -11.50 5.72
C CYS A 125 3.53 -12.87 5.42
N PHE A 126 4.09 -13.92 6.00
CA PHE A 126 3.57 -15.27 6.02
C PHE A 126 3.06 -15.60 7.42
N ILE A 127 1.81 -16.08 7.52
CA ILE A 127 1.22 -16.51 8.78
C ILE A 127 0.83 -17.98 8.70
N GLU A 128 1.60 -18.83 9.35
CA GLU A 128 1.29 -20.24 9.52
C GLU A 128 0.30 -20.43 10.67
N THR A 129 -0.82 -21.12 10.41
CA THR A 129 -1.72 -21.56 11.48
C THR A 129 -1.21 -22.87 12.07
N LEU A 130 -0.75 -22.85 13.32
CA LEU A 130 -0.09 -23.98 13.97
C LEU A 130 -1.12 -24.94 14.58
N LYS A 131 -0.97 -26.24 14.30
CA LYS A 131 -1.77 -27.33 14.90
C LYS A 131 -3.30 -27.05 14.95
N PRO A 132 -3.94 -26.63 13.85
CA PRO A 132 -5.37 -26.32 13.87
C PRO A 132 -6.19 -27.60 14.10
N SER A 133 -7.26 -27.49 14.89
CA SER A 133 -8.17 -28.61 15.22
C SER A 133 -9.02 -29.07 14.04
N LYS A 134 -9.24 -28.21 13.05
CA LYS A 134 -9.93 -28.46 11.78
C LYS A 134 -9.19 -27.75 10.65
N LYS A 135 -9.62 -27.91 9.41
CA LYS A 135 -9.04 -27.18 8.27
C LYS A 135 -9.29 -25.66 8.43
N PRO A 136 -8.25 -24.84 8.64
CA PRO A 136 -8.41 -23.40 8.78
C PRO A 136 -8.65 -22.70 7.43
N ASN A 137 -9.14 -21.46 7.50
CA ASN A 137 -9.06 -20.46 6.44
C ASN A 137 -7.86 -19.53 6.73
N PRO A 138 -6.74 -19.71 6.02
CA PRO A 138 -5.54 -18.91 6.21
C PRO A 138 -5.73 -17.39 6.12
N SER A 139 -6.61 -16.88 5.26
CA SER A 139 -6.85 -15.44 5.16
C SER A 139 -7.44 -14.84 6.45
N THR A 140 -8.24 -15.62 7.19
CA THR A 140 -8.75 -15.21 8.51
C THR A 140 -7.61 -15.05 9.53
N SER A 141 -6.56 -15.87 9.42
CA SER A 141 -5.37 -15.78 10.27
C SER A 141 -4.61 -14.46 10.05
N ILE A 142 -4.50 -13.98 8.80
CA ILE A 142 -3.92 -12.66 8.49
C ILE A 142 -4.68 -11.56 9.24
N GLN A 143 -6.00 -11.52 9.10
CA GLN A 143 -6.83 -10.49 9.73
C GLN A 143 -6.65 -10.50 11.26
N ILE A 144 -6.72 -11.67 11.88
CA ILE A 144 -6.63 -11.80 13.34
C ILE A 144 -5.28 -11.35 13.86
N VAL A 145 -4.18 -11.82 13.26
CA VAL A 145 -2.84 -11.44 13.72
C VAL A 145 -2.60 -9.94 13.50
N ARG A 146 -3.02 -9.39 12.36
CA ARG A 146 -2.92 -7.96 12.07
C ARG A 146 -3.61 -7.10 13.11
N GLU A 147 -4.90 -7.38 13.39
CA GLU A 147 -5.66 -6.59 14.35
C GLU A 147 -5.16 -6.80 15.78
N PHE A 148 -4.66 -8.00 16.11
CA PHE A 148 -4.05 -8.27 17.41
C PHE A 148 -2.77 -7.44 17.61
N ILE A 149 -1.81 -7.50 16.68
CA ILE A 149 -0.55 -6.72 16.76
C ILE A 149 -0.88 -5.23 16.86
N ARG A 150 -1.81 -4.73 16.04
CA ARG A 150 -2.24 -3.33 16.06
C ARG A 150 -2.85 -2.95 17.42
N LYS A 151 -3.67 -3.80 18.03
CA LYS A 151 -4.24 -3.58 19.36
C LYS A 151 -3.16 -3.56 20.44
N GLU A 152 -2.25 -4.54 20.44
CA GLU A 152 -1.20 -4.66 21.45
C GLU A 152 -0.21 -3.49 21.40
N LEU A 153 0.22 -3.06 20.20
CA LEU A 153 1.12 -1.91 20.08
C LEU A 153 0.49 -0.58 20.51
N LYS A 154 -0.82 -0.42 20.29
CA LYS A 154 -1.57 0.72 20.85
C LYS A 154 -1.58 0.69 22.38
N THR A 155 -1.72 -0.49 22.99
CA THR A 155 -1.68 -0.68 24.45
C THR A 155 -0.28 -0.40 25.03
N ILE A 156 0.77 -0.89 24.37
CA ILE A 156 2.18 -0.68 24.77
C ILE A 156 2.58 0.80 24.67
N LYS A 157 1.87 1.59 23.84
CA LYS A 157 2.18 3.00 23.54
C LYS A 157 3.63 3.18 23.08
N SER A 158 4.10 2.34 22.16
CA SER A 158 5.46 2.48 21.62
C SER A 158 5.66 3.89 21.03
N GLU A 159 6.74 4.53 21.45
CA GLU A 159 7.14 5.87 20.98
C GLU A 159 8.04 5.79 19.74
N TYR A 160 8.69 4.65 19.52
CA TYR A 160 9.63 4.45 18.43
C TYR A 160 9.07 3.62 17.28
N ILE A 161 8.31 2.56 17.58
CA ILE A 161 7.84 1.60 16.57
C ILE A 161 6.35 1.80 16.31
N ARG A 162 5.97 1.78 15.04
CA ARG A 162 4.58 1.70 14.60
C ARG A 162 4.40 0.48 13.70
N PHE A 163 3.21 -0.11 13.71
CA PHE A 163 2.87 -1.21 12.82
C PHE A 163 2.07 -0.68 11.63
N GLU A 164 2.46 -1.12 10.44
CA GLU A 164 1.91 -0.71 9.16
C GLU A 164 1.53 -1.96 8.36
N CYS A 165 0.47 -1.88 7.56
CA CYS A 165 0.06 -3.00 6.72
C CYS A 165 -0.69 -2.54 5.46
N LEU A 166 -0.43 -3.20 4.32
CA LEU A 166 -1.14 -2.91 3.08
C LEU A 166 -2.44 -3.71 2.99
N GLY A 167 -3.56 -3.06 3.33
CA GLY A 167 -4.94 -3.57 3.18
C GLY A 167 -5.30 -4.82 4.01
N PRO A 168 -6.55 -5.32 3.95
CA PRO A 168 -6.77 -6.77 4.01
C PRO A 168 -6.08 -7.37 2.78
N SER A 169 -5.25 -8.40 2.96
CA SER A 169 -4.34 -8.88 1.90
C SER A 169 -5.02 -8.84 0.51
N PRO A 170 -4.61 -7.93 -0.40
CA PRO A 170 -5.22 -7.80 -1.72
C PRO A 170 -5.07 -9.08 -2.53
N PHE A 171 -4.09 -9.90 -2.17
CA PHE A 171 -3.92 -11.24 -2.68
C PHE A 171 -4.87 -12.19 -1.96
N HIS A 172 -6.10 -12.31 -2.46
CA HIS A 172 -7.14 -13.16 -1.89
C HIS A 172 -6.87 -14.66 -2.10
N LEU A 173 -5.82 -15.19 -1.45
CA LEU A 173 -5.40 -16.58 -1.57
C LEU A 173 -5.28 -17.30 -0.21
N ASP A 174 -5.89 -18.48 -0.14
CA ASP A 174 -5.62 -19.48 0.89
C ASP A 174 -4.52 -20.44 0.40
N LEU A 175 -3.30 -20.31 0.92
CA LEU A 175 -2.17 -21.17 0.57
C LEU A 175 -2.10 -22.42 1.47
N HIS A 176 -1.87 -23.56 0.85
CA HIS A 176 -1.64 -24.81 1.53
C HIS A 176 -0.44 -25.56 0.95
N ILE A 177 0.50 -25.94 1.80
CA ILE A 177 1.61 -26.81 1.41
C ILE A 177 1.29 -28.23 1.84
N LYS A 178 1.38 -29.17 0.89
CA LYS A 178 1.11 -30.59 1.12
C LYS A 178 2.21 -31.42 0.51
N PRO A 179 2.51 -32.57 1.09
CA PRO A 179 3.44 -33.46 0.44
C PRO A 179 2.72 -34.26 -0.65
N ASN A 180 3.44 -34.63 -1.71
CA ASN A 180 2.98 -35.58 -2.71
C ASN A 180 4.12 -36.51 -3.10
N THR A 181 3.77 -37.74 -3.45
CA THR A 181 4.72 -38.71 -3.99
C THR A 181 4.50 -38.74 -5.51
N PRO A 182 5.50 -38.38 -6.31
CA PRO A 182 5.35 -38.39 -7.77
C PRO A 182 5.04 -39.82 -8.26
N PRO A 183 4.16 -39.97 -9.26
CA PRO A 183 3.85 -41.28 -9.86
C PRO A 183 4.98 -41.82 -10.75
N THR A 184 5.92 -40.97 -11.16
CA THR A 184 7.07 -41.26 -12.02
C THR A 184 8.38 -40.78 -11.35
N GLU A 185 9.54 -41.15 -11.90
CA GLU A 185 10.85 -40.62 -11.48
C GLU A 185 11.07 -39.12 -11.85
N GLU A 186 10.00 -38.37 -12.14
CA GLU A 186 10.11 -36.96 -12.48
C GLU A 186 10.61 -36.12 -11.29
N GLU A 187 11.70 -35.39 -11.54
CA GLU A 187 12.31 -34.46 -10.59
C GLU A 187 11.62 -33.10 -10.61
N TRP A 188 10.39 -33.02 -10.09
CA TRP A 188 9.78 -31.72 -9.78
C TRP A 188 9.95 -31.42 -8.28
N HIS A 189 10.26 -30.16 -7.93
CA HIS A 189 10.33 -29.70 -6.53
C HIS A 189 8.92 -29.41 -5.99
N PHE A 190 8.14 -28.65 -6.78
CA PHE A 190 6.78 -28.24 -6.44
C PHE A 190 5.80 -28.44 -7.62
N SER A 191 4.54 -28.71 -7.29
CA SER A 191 3.43 -28.81 -8.24
C SER A 191 2.25 -28.00 -7.71
N PRO A 192 1.96 -26.82 -8.30
CA PRO A 192 0.83 -25.98 -7.89
C PRO A 192 -0.50 -26.51 -8.44
N LYS A 193 -1.56 -26.45 -7.62
CA LYS A 193 -2.94 -26.71 -8.03
C LYS A 193 -3.87 -25.60 -7.52
N GLU A 194 -4.30 -24.76 -8.44
CA GLU A 194 -5.24 -23.67 -8.16
C GLU A 194 -6.69 -24.17 -8.18
N THR A 195 -7.53 -23.58 -7.34
CA THR A 195 -8.98 -23.78 -7.35
C THR A 195 -9.67 -22.43 -7.19
N PHE A 196 -10.32 -21.96 -8.25
CA PHE A 196 -11.10 -20.74 -8.26
C PHE A 196 -12.39 -20.89 -7.45
N LYS A 197 -12.68 -19.92 -6.60
CA LYS A 197 -13.91 -19.86 -5.79
C LYS A 197 -14.40 -18.43 -5.70
N LYS A 198 -15.71 -18.26 -5.47
CA LYS A 198 -16.25 -16.95 -5.07
C LYS A 198 -15.64 -16.54 -3.72
N GLY A 199 -14.92 -15.44 -3.69
CA GLY A 199 -14.12 -15.00 -2.55
C GLY A 199 -12.63 -15.30 -2.76
N TYR A 200 -12.03 -16.04 -1.83
CA TYR A 200 -10.60 -16.34 -1.87
C TYR A 200 -10.31 -17.56 -2.77
N ASN A 201 -9.37 -17.40 -3.70
CA ASN A 201 -8.79 -18.50 -4.43
C ASN A 201 -8.06 -19.42 -3.43
N LYS A 202 -7.92 -20.69 -3.82
CA LYS A 202 -7.16 -21.66 -3.04
C LYS A 202 -6.03 -22.20 -3.88
N LEU A 203 -4.81 -22.14 -3.35
CA LEU A 203 -3.65 -22.78 -3.95
C LEU A 203 -3.16 -23.90 -3.04
N ASP A 204 -3.26 -25.13 -3.54
CA ASP A 204 -2.55 -26.25 -2.95
C ASP A 204 -1.21 -26.40 -3.69
N ILE A 205 -0.11 -26.16 -2.99
CA ILE A 205 1.23 -26.44 -3.48
C ILE A 205 1.66 -27.81 -2.95
N TYR A 206 1.90 -28.73 -3.88
CA TYR A 206 2.41 -30.05 -3.55
C TYR A 206 3.92 -30.04 -3.64
N TYR A 207 4.62 -30.52 -2.62
CA TYR A 207 6.08 -30.69 -2.65
C TYR A 207 6.47 -32.16 -2.76
N ASN A 208 7.56 -32.43 -3.45
CA ASN A 208 8.03 -33.79 -3.70
C ASN A 208 8.71 -34.37 -2.46
N LYS A 209 8.10 -35.39 -1.85
CA LYS A 209 8.63 -36.05 -0.64
C LYS A 209 9.98 -36.73 -0.84
N ASN A 210 10.34 -37.04 -2.10
CA ASN A 210 11.60 -37.70 -2.40
C ASN A 210 12.78 -36.70 -2.39
N LEU A 211 12.50 -35.41 -2.65
CA LEU A 211 13.51 -34.35 -2.71
C LEU A 211 13.52 -33.48 -1.45
N ILE A 212 12.34 -33.20 -0.88
CA ILE A 212 12.17 -32.29 0.26
C ILE A 212 11.71 -33.10 1.48
N LYS A 213 12.48 -33.02 2.58
CA LYS A 213 12.36 -33.94 3.71
C LYS A 213 11.07 -33.72 4.49
N ASN A 214 10.66 -32.48 4.66
CA ASN A 214 9.51 -32.12 5.50
C ASN A 214 8.85 -30.80 5.06
N SER A 215 7.75 -30.48 5.74
CA SER A 215 6.90 -29.34 5.42
C SER A 215 7.52 -27.99 5.76
N GLU A 216 8.43 -27.98 6.72
CA GLU A 216 9.17 -26.81 7.18
C GLU A 216 10.21 -26.40 6.12
N GLU A 217 11.00 -27.36 5.63
CA GLU A 217 11.93 -27.17 4.51
C GLU A 217 11.19 -26.76 3.23
N ALA A 218 10.03 -27.37 2.95
CA ALA A 218 9.20 -27.00 1.82
C ALA A 218 8.69 -25.55 1.91
N LEU A 219 8.28 -25.11 3.11
CA LEU A 219 7.82 -23.74 3.33
C LEU A 219 8.98 -22.75 3.16
N ASP A 220 10.14 -23.06 3.72
CA ASP A 220 11.31 -22.18 3.63
C ASP A 220 11.77 -21.96 2.19
N TYR A 221 11.92 -23.05 1.43
CA TYR A 221 12.23 -22.97 0.00
C TYR A 221 11.17 -22.14 -0.73
N LEU A 222 9.88 -22.45 -0.52
CA LEU A 222 8.80 -21.77 -1.21
C LEU A 222 8.82 -20.27 -0.93
N ARG A 223 8.95 -19.84 0.33
CA ARG A 223 9.03 -18.42 0.72
C ARG A 223 10.13 -17.70 -0.04
N ASN A 224 11.33 -18.28 -0.09
CA ASN A 224 12.45 -17.71 -0.82
C ASN A 224 12.17 -17.57 -2.32
N SER A 225 11.45 -18.51 -2.93
CA SER A 225 11.09 -18.43 -4.35
C SER A 225 10.03 -17.35 -4.64
N ILE A 226 9.05 -17.18 -3.73
CA ILE A 226 7.82 -16.42 -3.99
C ILE A 226 7.83 -15.01 -3.39
N ARG A 227 8.73 -14.71 -2.44
CA ARG A 227 8.76 -13.41 -1.74
C ARG A 227 8.85 -12.22 -2.69
N ASP A 228 9.65 -12.30 -3.76
CA ASP A 228 9.75 -11.19 -4.72
C ASP A 228 8.50 -11.09 -5.59
N GLU A 229 7.86 -12.22 -5.94
CA GLU A 229 6.59 -12.20 -6.69
C GLU A 229 5.50 -11.47 -5.88
N PHE A 230 5.39 -11.79 -4.58
CA PHE A 230 4.45 -11.13 -3.69
C PHE A 230 4.85 -9.69 -3.34
N GLY A 231 6.13 -9.44 -3.11
CA GLY A 231 6.63 -8.10 -2.82
C GLY A 231 6.37 -7.15 -3.99
N PHE A 232 6.61 -7.61 -5.23
CA PHE A 232 6.27 -6.88 -6.45
C PHE A 232 4.76 -6.64 -6.55
N PHE A 233 3.95 -7.67 -6.31
CA PHE A 233 2.50 -7.54 -6.32
C PHE A 233 2.02 -6.48 -5.32
N TYR A 234 2.50 -6.52 -4.07
CA TYR A 234 2.10 -5.52 -3.07
C TYR A 234 2.58 -4.12 -3.45
N LEU A 235 3.79 -3.98 -4.00
CA LEU A 235 4.28 -2.69 -4.50
C LEU A 235 3.36 -2.14 -5.60
N TYR A 236 2.93 -2.98 -6.53
CA TYR A 236 1.95 -2.59 -7.54
C TYR A 236 0.63 -2.14 -6.91
N ILE A 237 0.11 -2.86 -5.91
CA ILE A 237 -1.12 -2.47 -5.22
C ILE A 237 -0.96 -1.14 -4.48
N GLN A 238 0.18 -0.90 -3.84
CA GLN A 238 0.46 0.38 -3.17
C GLN A 238 0.45 1.54 -4.16
N ILE A 239 1.16 1.39 -5.29
CA ILE A 239 1.19 2.39 -6.38
C ILE A 239 -0.21 2.62 -6.93
N ARG A 240 -0.98 1.55 -7.16
CA ARG A 240 -2.36 1.61 -7.66
C ARG A 240 -3.27 2.40 -6.71
N ASN A 241 -3.20 2.11 -5.41
CA ASN A 241 -3.99 2.82 -4.39
C ASN A 241 -3.60 4.29 -4.30
N ASN A 242 -2.30 4.60 -4.34
CA ASN A 242 -1.82 5.97 -4.38
C ASN A 242 -2.32 6.74 -5.61
N LYS A 243 -2.34 6.11 -6.79
CA LYS A 243 -2.96 6.70 -8.00
C LYS A 243 -4.45 6.99 -7.81
N ILE A 244 -5.21 6.08 -7.18
CA ILE A 244 -6.62 6.33 -6.87
C ILE A 244 -6.77 7.59 -6.01
N TYR A 245 -6.05 7.69 -4.89
CA TYR A 245 -6.16 8.83 -3.99
C TYR A 245 -5.75 10.15 -4.64
N LYS A 246 -4.66 10.16 -5.42
CA LYS A 246 -4.25 11.36 -6.17
C LYS A 246 -5.31 11.78 -7.19
N TRP A 247 -5.90 10.82 -7.88
CA TRP A 247 -6.97 11.12 -8.83
C TRP A 247 -8.27 11.59 -8.14
N GLU A 248 -8.63 11.00 -7.00
CA GLU A 248 -9.75 11.46 -6.18
C GLU A 248 -9.55 12.92 -5.75
N SER A 249 -8.35 13.30 -5.33
CA SER A 249 -8.00 14.70 -5.02
C SER A 249 -8.23 15.64 -6.21
N VAL A 250 -7.80 15.25 -7.42
CA VAL A 250 -8.08 15.99 -8.67
C VAL A 250 -9.58 16.15 -8.89
N GLN A 251 -10.37 15.09 -8.71
CA GLN A 251 -11.83 15.12 -8.89
C GLN A 251 -12.53 16.00 -7.84
N GLU A 252 -12.06 15.99 -6.59
CA GLU A 252 -12.55 16.86 -5.53
C GLU A 252 -12.28 18.34 -5.84
N ASN A 253 -11.05 18.68 -6.24
CA ASN A 253 -10.66 20.03 -6.64
C ASN A 253 -11.46 20.52 -7.85
N LEU A 254 -11.70 19.64 -8.83
CA LEU A 254 -12.53 19.93 -10.00
C LEU A 254 -13.99 20.18 -9.61
N THR A 255 -14.52 19.36 -8.69
CA THR A 255 -15.87 19.53 -8.15
C THR A 255 -16.01 20.87 -7.42
N ASP A 256 -15.00 21.28 -6.66
CA ASP A 256 -14.96 22.57 -5.98
C ASP A 256 -14.88 23.76 -6.94
N LEU A 257 -14.14 23.62 -8.05
CA LEU A 257 -14.13 24.59 -9.14
C LEU A 257 -15.54 24.79 -9.74
N LEU A 258 -16.27 23.69 -9.98
CA LEU A 258 -17.66 23.72 -10.46
C LEU A 258 -18.60 24.43 -9.48
N LYS A 259 -18.49 24.16 -8.17
CA LYS A 259 -19.29 24.82 -7.13
C LYS A 259 -19.07 26.34 -7.11
N ILE A 260 -17.82 26.79 -7.26
CA ILE A 260 -17.49 28.23 -7.29
C ILE A 260 -18.17 28.91 -8.49
N GLN A 261 -18.19 28.26 -9.64
CA GLN A 261 -18.84 28.81 -10.83
C GLN A 261 -20.34 29.04 -10.61
N ASN A 262 -21.00 28.15 -9.90
CA ASN A 262 -22.44 28.22 -9.63
C ASN A 262 -22.81 29.10 -8.43
N THR A 263 -21.83 29.65 -7.69
CA THR A 263 -22.11 30.50 -6.52
C THR A 263 -22.62 31.89 -6.97
N PRO A 264 -23.85 32.31 -6.59
CA PRO A 264 -24.39 33.62 -6.93
C PRO A 264 -23.94 34.73 -5.95
N GLY A 265 -24.21 35.98 -6.33
CA GLY A 265 -24.04 37.15 -5.46
C GLY A 265 -22.60 37.66 -5.29
N ILE A 266 -22.43 38.68 -4.45
CA ILE A 266 -21.16 39.40 -4.23
C ILE A 266 -20.08 38.46 -3.67
N LYS A 267 -20.42 37.60 -2.69
CA LYS A 267 -19.50 36.57 -2.19
C LYS A 267 -19.05 35.60 -3.29
N GLY A 268 -19.96 35.25 -4.21
CA GLY A 268 -19.65 34.45 -5.39
C GLY A 268 -18.70 35.15 -6.35
N PHE A 269 -18.88 36.46 -6.57
CA PHE A 269 -17.97 37.27 -7.38
C PHE A 269 -16.53 37.24 -6.83
N PHE A 270 -16.33 37.49 -5.53
CA PHE A 270 -15.01 37.43 -4.91
C PHE A 270 -14.36 36.04 -5.01
N LYS A 271 -15.13 34.96 -4.76
CA LYS A 271 -14.64 33.58 -4.92
C LYS A 271 -14.22 33.28 -6.37
N LYS A 272 -14.98 33.77 -7.35
CA LYS A 272 -14.69 33.63 -8.79
C LYS A 272 -13.46 34.42 -9.24
N LEU A 273 -13.13 35.51 -8.55
CA LEU A 273 -11.98 36.34 -8.88
C LEU A 273 -10.69 35.76 -8.31
N PHE A 274 -10.68 35.42 -7.01
CA PHE A 274 -9.46 34.99 -6.30
C PHE A 274 -9.33 33.46 -6.22
N LYS A 275 -10.28 32.78 -5.56
CA LYS A 275 -10.20 31.34 -5.28
C LYS A 275 -10.20 30.49 -6.56
N ARG A 276 -10.95 30.90 -7.58
CA ARG A 276 -10.98 30.20 -8.88
C ARG A 276 -9.61 30.15 -9.55
N GLN A 277 -8.85 31.25 -9.53
CA GLN A 277 -7.53 31.28 -10.18
C GLN A 277 -6.57 30.32 -9.49
N GLN A 278 -6.55 30.35 -8.16
CA GLN A 278 -5.74 29.44 -7.36
C GLN A 278 -6.08 27.97 -7.69
N LEU A 279 -7.36 27.60 -7.64
CA LEU A 279 -7.79 26.22 -7.92
C LEU A 279 -7.50 25.77 -9.35
N ILE A 280 -7.60 26.65 -10.36
CA ILE A 280 -7.25 26.30 -11.74
C ILE A 280 -5.74 26.00 -11.84
N GLY A 281 -4.90 26.82 -11.20
CA GLY A 281 -3.46 26.60 -11.18
C GLY A 281 -3.07 25.32 -10.44
N GLU A 282 -3.70 25.06 -9.29
CA GLU A 282 -3.55 23.81 -8.52
C GLU A 282 -3.98 22.61 -9.38
N LEU A 283 -5.15 22.65 -10.02
CA LEU A 283 -5.65 21.57 -10.87
C LEU A 283 -4.73 21.26 -12.06
N PHE A 284 -4.20 22.27 -12.77
CA PHE A 284 -3.21 22.02 -13.82
C PHE A 284 -1.95 21.35 -13.29
N THR A 285 -1.48 21.78 -12.12
CA THR A 285 -0.30 21.21 -11.46
C THR A 285 -0.55 19.77 -11.04
N ASP A 286 -1.69 19.49 -10.41
CA ASP A 286 -2.07 18.16 -9.94
C ASP A 286 -2.24 17.19 -11.12
N VAL A 287 -2.91 17.61 -12.20
CA VAL A 287 -3.12 16.79 -13.39
C VAL A 287 -1.81 16.51 -14.12
N ALA A 288 -0.95 17.52 -14.30
CA ALA A 288 0.36 17.33 -14.92
C ALA A 288 1.27 16.41 -14.09
N THR A 289 1.24 16.57 -12.76
CA THR A 289 1.96 15.70 -11.82
C THR A 289 1.46 14.27 -11.93
N PHE A 290 0.15 14.06 -11.90
CA PHE A 290 -0.47 12.74 -12.03
C PHE A 290 -0.12 12.05 -13.37
N GLU A 291 -0.14 12.79 -14.48
CA GLU A 291 0.23 12.27 -15.80
C GLU A 291 1.71 11.87 -15.86
N GLY A 292 2.60 12.76 -15.40
CA GLY A 292 4.04 12.50 -15.35
C GLY A 292 4.39 11.28 -14.50
N GLU A 293 3.83 11.20 -13.30
CA GLU A 293 3.97 10.04 -12.42
C GLU A 293 3.39 8.78 -13.06
N SER A 294 2.24 8.86 -13.73
CA SER A 294 1.61 7.70 -14.37
C SER A 294 2.51 7.07 -15.42
N ILE A 295 3.18 7.87 -16.24
CA ILE A 295 4.16 7.43 -17.24
C ILE A 295 5.36 6.76 -16.56
N GLN A 296 5.91 7.39 -15.52
CA GLN A 296 7.03 6.83 -14.76
C GLN A 296 6.67 5.48 -14.13
N TYR A 297 5.48 5.36 -13.53
CA TYR A 297 5.00 4.13 -12.92
C TYR A 297 4.76 3.01 -13.94
N ASP A 298 4.30 3.32 -15.16
CA ASP A 298 4.13 2.31 -16.19
C ASP A 298 5.48 1.75 -16.67
N ALA A 299 6.49 2.62 -16.83
CA ALA A 299 7.85 2.21 -17.15
C ALA A 299 8.48 1.38 -16.02
N PHE A 300 8.38 1.87 -14.78
CA PHE A 300 8.83 1.15 -13.60
C PHE A 300 8.18 -0.23 -13.49
N ARG A 301 6.85 -0.31 -13.58
CA ARG A 301 6.11 -1.58 -13.55
C ARG A 301 6.64 -2.56 -14.59
N GLN A 302 6.84 -2.13 -15.83
CA GLN A 302 7.30 -3.02 -16.89
C GLN A 302 8.72 -3.55 -16.63
N ASN A 303 9.63 -2.69 -16.19
CA ASN A 303 11.00 -3.09 -15.87
C ASN A 303 11.02 -4.08 -14.71
N THR A 304 10.32 -3.75 -13.62
CA THR A 304 10.23 -4.57 -12.42
C THR A 304 9.54 -5.91 -12.67
N TYR A 305 8.50 -5.92 -13.50
CA TYR A 305 7.86 -7.16 -13.94
C TYR A 305 8.84 -8.06 -14.69
N ASN A 306 9.59 -7.48 -15.63
CA ASN A 306 10.58 -8.23 -16.39
C ASN A 306 11.68 -8.80 -15.47
N GLU A 307 12.17 -8.02 -14.50
CA GLU A 307 13.16 -8.48 -13.52
C GLU A 307 12.62 -9.62 -12.65
N THR A 308 11.36 -9.53 -12.20
CA THR A 308 10.73 -10.52 -11.31
C THR A 308 10.53 -11.87 -12.01
N PHE A 309 10.14 -11.86 -13.30
CA PHE A 309 9.66 -13.06 -13.99
C PHE A 309 10.54 -13.56 -15.13
N SER A 310 11.46 -12.76 -15.70
CA SER A 310 12.24 -13.19 -16.89
C SER A 310 13.38 -14.13 -16.57
N LEU A 311 13.86 -14.15 -15.32
CA LEU A 311 15.05 -14.91 -14.90
C LEU A 311 14.73 -16.11 -14.01
N LYS A 312 13.44 -16.42 -13.79
CA LYS A 312 13.02 -17.49 -12.88
C LYS A 312 12.64 -18.76 -13.61
N ASP A 313 13.29 -19.87 -13.25
CA ASP A 313 12.97 -21.21 -13.75
C ASP A 313 11.58 -21.69 -13.31
N GLN A 314 11.08 -21.18 -12.18
CA GLN A 314 9.75 -21.48 -11.65
C GLN A 314 9.07 -20.20 -11.19
N THR A 315 7.83 -19.99 -11.65
CA THR A 315 6.96 -18.92 -11.19
C THR A 315 5.66 -19.54 -10.71
N PHE A 316 5.20 -19.14 -9.54
CA PHE A 316 4.03 -19.77 -8.89
C PHE A 316 2.77 -18.93 -9.03
N PHE A 317 2.93 -17.60 -9.09
CA PHE A 317 1.82 -16.66 -9.00
C PHE A 317 1.74 -15.72 -10.19
N LYS A 318 2.61 -15.90 -11.20
CA LYS A 318 2.65 -15.07 -12.40
C LYS A 318 1.27 -14.90 -13.04
N SER A 319 0.53 -15.99 -13.27
CA SER A 319 -0.81 -15.91 -13.89
C SER A 319 -1.83 -15.11 -13.06
N PHE A 320 -1.75 -15.19 -11.73
CA PHE A 320 -2.61 -14.41 -10.85
C PHE A 320 -2.23 -12.92 -10.91
N ILE A 321 -0.93 -12.64 -10.85
CA ILE A 321 -0.39 -11.29 -10.91
C ILE A 321 -0.73 -10.66 -12.27
N ASP A 322 -0.53 -11.38 -13.37
CA ASP A 322 -0.87 -10.94 -14.74
C ASP A 322 -2.33 -10.48 -14.82
N LYS A 323 -3.27 -11.26 -14.27
CA LYS A 323 -4.69 -10.90 -14.25
C LYS A 323 -4.96 -9.60 -13.49
N GLU A 324 -4.35 -9.43 -12.33
CA GLU A 324 -4.51 -8.19 -11.53
C GLU A 324 -3.85 -6.99 -12.21
N LEU A 325 -2.76 -7.19 -12.94
CA LEU A 325 -2.09 -6.14 -13.72
C LEU A 325 -2.88 -5.74 -14.97
N GLU A 326 -3.67 -6.65 -15.55
CA GLU A 326 -4.55 -6.39 -16.69
C GLU A 326 -5.75 -5.50 -16.31
N GLU A 327 -6.17 -5.49 -15.04
CA GLU A 327 -7.22 -4.60 -14.53
C GLU A 327 -6.75 -3.14 -14.50
N LYS A 328 -6.78 -2.49 -15.66
CA LYS A 328 -6.43 -1.07 -15.81
C LYS A 328 -7.60 -0.19 -15.41
N MET A 329 -7.36 0.70 -14.45
CA MET A 329 -8.21 1.85 -14.25
C MET A 329 -7.93 2.88 -15.35
N ASP A 330 -9.00 3.34 -15.99
CA ASP A 330 -8.93 4.43 -16.96
C ASP A 330 -9.11 5.77 -16.24
N TYR A 331 -8.14 6.66 -16.41
CA TYR A 331 -8.14 7.99 -15.81
C TYR A 331 -8.30 9.01 -16.95
N PRO A 332 -9.41 9.76 -17.00
CA PRO A 332 -9.69 10.69 -18.11
C PRO A 332 -8.89 12.00 -17.99
N VAL A 333 -7.55 11.88 -17.97
CA VAL A 333 -6.58 12.99 -17.81
C VAL A 333 -6.83 14.07 -18.86
N LYS A 334 -6.93 13.68 -20.13
CA LYS A 334 -7.14 14.62 -21.24
C LYS A 334 -8.46 15.38 -21.10
N GLN A 335 -9.55 14.67 -20.81
CA GLN A 335 -10.88 15.26 -20.68
C GLN A 335 -10.94 16.22 -19.47
N THR A 336 -10.28 15.86 -18.37
CA THR A 336 -10.14 16.73 -17.20
C THR A 336 -9.32 17.98 -17.54
N SER A 337 -8.19 17.84 -18.24
CA SER A 337 -7.39 18.99 -18.74
C SER A 337 -8.21 19.91 -19.64
N ASP A 338 -8.93 19.36 -20.62
CA ASP A 338 -9.78 20.13 -21.54
C ASP A 338 -10.84 20.94 -20.78
N LEU A 339 -11.43 20.35 -19.73
CA LEU A 339 -12.41 21.00 -18.87
C LEU A 339 -11.78 22.14 -18.05
N ILE A 340 -10.57 21.95 -17.51
CA ILE A 340 -9.82 22.99 -16.80
C ILE A 340 -9.48 24.14 -17.76
N THR A 341 -8.99 23.84 -18.97
CA THR A 341 -8.70 24.83 -20.03
C THR A 341 -9.95 25.62 -20.43
N PHE A 342 -11.12 24.97 -20.50
CA PHE A 342 -12.38 25.66 -20.71
C PHE A 342 -12.70 26.68 -19.60
N PHE A 343 -12.46 26.33 -18.33
CA PHE A 343 -12.66 27.25 -17.21
C PHE A 343 -11.66 28.40 -17.19
N GLU A 344 -10.41 28.12 -17.53
CA GLU A 344 -9.40 29.17 -17.69
C GLU A 344 -9.77 30.14 -18.81
N SER A 345 -10.15 29.63 -19.98
CA SER A 345 -10.56 30.45 -21.13
C SER A 345 -11.73 31.38 -20.77
N ARG A 346 -12.72 30.86 -20.01
CA ARG A 346 -13.83 31.68 -19.50
C ARG A 346 -13.37 32.73 -18.48
N ARG A 347 -12.39 32.41 -17.63
CA ARG A 347 -11.80 33.37 -16.68
C ARG A 347 -11.12 34.51 -17.42
N VAL A 348 -10.25 34.21 -18.38
CA VAL A 348 -9.52 35.23 -19.17
C VAL A 348 -10.50 36.19 -19.84
N LYS A 349 -11.52 35.68 -20.53
CA LYS A 349 -12.58 36.51 -21.13
C LYS A 349 -13.34 37.38 -20.11
N SER A 350 -13.61 36.84 -18.93
CA SER A 350 -14.27 37.61 -17.85
C SER A 350 -13.37 38.75 -17.33
N MET A 351 -12.06 38.49 -17.22
CA MET A 351 -11.09 39.50 -16.78
C MET A 351 -10.89 40.59 -17.83
N GLU A 352 -10.81 40.24 -19.11
CA GLU A 352 -10.76 41.21 -20.21
C GLU A 352 -11.95 42.17 -20.15
N PHE A 353 -13.16 41.65 -19.92
CA PHE A 353 -14.36 42.48 -19.78
C PHE A 353 -14.29 43.41 -18.56
N ILE A 354 -13.83 42.92 -17.39
CA ILE A 354 -13.68 43.74 -16.18
C ILE A 354 -12.64 44.85 -16.40
N ILE A 355 -11.50 44.53 -17.02
CA ILE A 355 -10.44 45.51 -17.32
C ILE A 355 -10.98 46.58 -18.29
N ALA A 356 -11.69 46.17 -19.34
CA ALA A 356 -12.33 47.10 -20.28
C ALA A 356 -13.34 48.02 -19.58
N LEU A 357 -14.12 47.49 -18.64
CA LEU A 357 -15.09 48.26 -17.88
C LEU A 357 -14.40 49.27 -16.94
N ILE A 358 -13.36 48.86 -16.21
CA ILE A 358 -12.53 49.76 -15.38
C ILE A 358 -11.89 50.85 -16.24
N ALA A 359 -11.29 50.48 -17.37
CA ALA A 359 -10.68 51.42 -18.31
C ALA A 359 -11.72 52.43 -18.84
N SER A 360 -12.93 51.97 -19.16
CA SER A 360 -14.03 52.84 -19.60
C SER A 360 -14.50 53.81 -18.52
N LEU A 361 -14.60 53.36 -17.26
CA LEU A 361 -14.99 54.20 -16.11
C LEU A 361 -13.91 55.25 -15.80
N LEU A 362 -12.64 54.85 -15.81
CA LEU A 362 -11.51 55.77 -15.59
C LEU A 362 -11.39 56.79 -16.73
N GLY A 363 -11.52 56.35 -17.99
CA GLY A 363 -11.54 57.23 -19.15
C GLY A 363 -12.70 58.23 -19.10
N GLY A 364 -13.90 57.76 -18.73
CA GLY A 364 -15.07 58.62 -18.54
C GLY A 364 -14.90 59.62 -17.39
N ALA A 365 -14.33 59.19 -16.25
CA ALA A 365 -14.06 60.07 -15.11
C ALA A 365 -13.02 61.15 -15.45
N ILE A 366 -11.92 60.78 -16.11
CA ILE A 366 -10.88 61.72 -16.55
C ILE A 366 -11.46 62.70 -17.59
N GLY A 367 -12.23 62.20 -18.56
CA GLY A 367 -12.90 63.03 -19.57
C GLY A 367 -13.89 64.02 -18.94
N ALA A 368 -14.66 63.59 -17.94
CA ALA A 368 -15.57 64.46 -17.20
C ALA A 368 -14.80 65.54 -16.41
N ILE A 369 -13.71 65.18 -15.72
CA ILE A 369 -12.86 66.13 -15.00
C ILE A 369 -12.25 67.16 -15.96
N LEU A 370 -11.70 66.73 -17.10
CA LEU A 370 -11.14 67.62 -18.11
C LEU A 370 -12.20 68.55 -18.70
N THR A 371 -13.40 68.05 -18.95
CA THR A 371 -14.52 68.87 -19.47
C THR A 371 -14.91 69.97 -18.46
N ILE A 372 -15.00 69.62 -17.18
CA ILE A 372 -15.25 70.60 -16.10
C ILE A 372 -14.12 71.62 -16.00
N TYR A 373 -12.86 71.21 -16.22
CA TYR A 373 -11.70 72.09 -16.13
C TYR A 373 -11.56 73.03 -17.34
N ILE A 374 -11.97 72.60 -18.54
CA ILE A 374 -11.96 73.41 -19.78
C ILE A 374 -13.14 74.39 -19.85
N GLN A 375 -14.24 74.11 -19.14
CA GLN A 375 -15.40 75.02 -19.04
C GLN A 375 -15.26 76.12 -17.99
N LYS A 376 -14.17 76.13 -17.20
CA LYS A 376 -13.73 77.27 -16.40
C LYS A 376 -12.74 78.09 -17.20
#